data_AF-A0A8C9LF28-F1
#
_entry.id   AF-A0A8C9LF28-F1
#
_cell.length_a   1.000
_cell.length_b   1.000
_cell.length_c   1.000
_cell.angle_alpha   90.00
_cell.angle_beta   90.00
_cell.angle_gamma   90.00
#
_symmetry.space_group_name_H-M   'P 1'
#
loop_
_entity.id
_entity.type
_entity.pdbx_description
1 polymer ?
#
loop_
_entity_poly.entity_id
_entity_poly.type
_entity_poly.pdbx_seq_one_letter_code
_entity_poly.pdbx_strand_id
1 'polypeptide(L)' 'MPTVSVKRDLLFEALGRSYTDEEFNDLCFEFGLELDEVVSSVFGSLPPVLKALANLDSSIRMAIGHILNIL' A
#
# COMPACT_ATOMS: atom_id res chain seq x y z
N MET A 1 9.10 18.86 -16.17
CA MET A 1 7.77 18.24 -16.11
C MET A 1 7.22 18.46 -14.71
N PRO A 2 5.97 18.91 -14.56
CA PRO A 2 5.32 18.91 -13.25
C PRO A 2 5.08 17.45 -12.82
N THR A 3 5.63 17.04 -11.69
CA THR A 3 5.40 15.72 -11.10
C THR A 3 4.25 15.80 -10.11
N VAL A 4 3.31 14.87 -10.18
CA VAL A 4 2.14 14.82 -9.28
C VAL A 4 2.18 13.51 -8.50
N SER A 5 2.39 13.60 -7.19
CA SER A 5 2.31 12.43 -6.30
C SER A 5 0.86 12.14 -5.94
N VAL A 6 0.39 10.94 -6.28
CA VAL A 6 -0.97 10.48 -5.97
C VAL A 6 -0.94 9.19 -5.15
N LYS A 7 -1.93 9.00 -4.28
CA LYS A 7 -2.10 7.73 -3.57
C LYS A 7 -2.71 6.71 -4.53
N ARG A 8 -1.98 5.62 -4.78
CA ARG A 8 -2.43 4.53 -5.67
C ARG A 8 -3.80 4.00 -5.28
N ASP A 9 -4.05 3.79 -3.99
CA ASP A 9 -5.33 3.24 -3.52
C ASP A 9 -6.52 4.12 -3.88
N LEU A 10 -6.39 5.45 -3.68
CA LEU A 10 -7.43 6.41 -4.02
C LEU A 10 -7.61 6.52 -5.54
N LEU A 11 -6.52 6.42 -6.29
CA LEU A 11 -6.59 6.42 -7.75
C LEU A 11 -7.33 5.19 -8.27
N PHE A 12 -7.05 4.00 -7.73
CA PHE A 12 -7.70 2.76 -8.12
C PHE A 12 -9.17 2.72 -7.67
N GLU A 13 -9.49 3.28 -6.50
CA GLU A 13 -10.87 3.47 -6.05
C GLU A 13 -11.64 4.43 -6.98
N ALA A 14 -11.02 5.55 -7.35
CA ALA A 14 -11.63 6.51 -8.28
C ALA A 14 -11.82 5.93 -9.70
N LEU A 15 -10.91 5.06 -10.14
CA LEU A 15 -11.02 4.32 -11.39
C LEU A 15 -11.99 3.13 -11.30
N GLY A 16 -12.39 2.72 -10.10
CA GLY A 16 -13.29 1.59 -9.87
C GLY A 16 -12.71 0.22 -10.24
N ARG A 17 -11.41 0.15 -10.58
CA ARG A 17 -10.69 -1.11 -10.80
C ARG A 17 -9.28 -1.02 -10.24
N SER A 18 -8.80 -2.17 -9.77
CA SER A 18 -7.40 -2.36 -9.44
C SER A 18 -6.62 -2.68 -10.70
N TYR A 19 -5.49 -2.01 -10.92
CA TYR A 19 -4.57 -2.29 -12.01
C TYR A 19 -3.32 -2.96 -11.45
N THR A 20 -2.72 -3.88 -12.22
CA THR A 20 -1.34 -4.31 -11.94
C THR A 20 -0.35 -3.21 -12.30
N ASP A 21 0.90 -3.32 -11.86
CA ASP A 21 1.94 -2.34 -12.19
C ASP A 21 2.16 -2.22 -13.71
N GLU A 22 2.10 -3.32 -14.47
CA GLU A 22 2.18 -3.32 -15.94
C GLU A 22 0.97 -2.62 -16.57
N GLU A 23 -0.26 -3.01 -16.20
CA GLU A 23 -1.47 -2.39 -16.75
C GLU A 23 -1.56 -0.89 -16.44
N PHE A 24 -1.10 -0.50 -15.24
CA PHE A 24 -1.06 0.90 -14.84
C PHE A 24 -0.01 1.69 -15.64
N ASN A 25 1.13 1.08 -15.93
CA ASN A 25 2.17 1.70 -16.74
C ASN A 25 1.73 1.89 -18.19
N ASP A 26 1.09 0.87 -18.78
CA ASP A 26 0.49 0.97 -20.12
C ASP A 26 -0.58 2.06 -20.17
N LEU A 27 -1.43 2.14 -19.14
CA LEU A 27 -2.42 3.21 -19.00
C LEU A 27 -1.73 4.59 -18.92
N CYS A 28 -0.70 4.76 -18.11
CA CYS A 28 0.05 6.01 -18.06
C CYS A 28 0.58 6.39 -19.46
N PHE A 29 1.13 5.42 -20.20
CA PHE A 29 1.63 5.63 -21.56
C PHE A 29 0.53 6.07 -22.54
N GLU A 30 -0.65 5.45 -22.51
CA GLU A 30 -1.78 5.86 -23.36
C GLU A 30 -2.24 7.30 -23.10
N PHE A 31 -2.12 7.77 -21.85
CA PHE A 31 -2.48 9.13 -21.46
C PHE A 31 -1.31 10.13 -21.56
N GLY A 32 -0.14 9.70 -22.05
CA GLY A 32 1.06 10.55 -22.17
C GLY A 32 1.68 10.93 -20.83
N LEU A 33 1.45 10.12 -19.80
CA LEU A 33 2.06 10.23 -18.47
C LEU A 33 3.23 9.25 -18.37
N GLU A 34 4.31 9.66 -17.69
CA GLU A 34 5.42 8.78 -17.35
C GLU A 34 5.34 8.41 -15.87
N LEU A 35 5.39 7.11 -15.58
CA LEU A 35 5.47 6.61 -14.21
C LEU A 35 6.92 6.68 -13.73
N ASP A 36 7.20 7.58 -12.78
CA ASP A 36 8.56 7.84 -12.31
C ASP A 36 9.03 6.82 -11.26
N GLU A 37 8.44 6.84 -10.06
CA GLU A 37 8.67 5.82 -9.04
C GLU A 37 7.38 5.43 -8.31
N VAL A 38 7.31 4.15 -7.94
CA VAL A 38 6.25 3.61 -7.11
C VAL A 38 6.82 3.37 -5.71
N VAL A 39 6.42 4.20 -4.75
CA VAL A 39 6.74 3.97 -3.33
C VAL A 39 5.66 3.08 -2.72
N SER A 40 5.90 1.77 -2.71
CA SER A 40 5.08 0.83 -1.96
C SER A 40 5.48 0.87 -0.48
N SER A 41 4.87 1.77 0.29
CA SER A 41 5.00 1.68 1.74
C SER A 41 4.29 0.40 2.18
N VAL A 42 5.05 -0.60 2.65
CA VAL A 42 4.61 -1.97 3.00
C VAL A 42 3.44 -2.00 4.00
N PHE A 43 3.16 -0.88 4.67
CA PHE A 43 2.04 -0.71 5.60
C PHE A 43 0.70 -0.36 4.94
N GLY A 44 0.69 -0.02 3.64
CA GLY A 44 -0.49 0.37 2.87
C GLY A 44 -1.37 -0.81 2.45
N SER A 45 -0.75 -1.90 2.01
CA SER A 45 -1.42 -3.07 1.40
C SER A 45 -1.86 -4.15 2.39
N LEU A 46 -1.62 -3.97 3.69
CA LEU A 46 -2.02 -4.94 4.71
C LEU A 46 -3.56 -4.95 4.85
N PRO A 47 -4.19 -6.13 4.91
CA PRO A 47 -5.62 -6.23 5.18
C PRO A 47 -5.94 -5.51 6.50
N PRO A 48 -7.15 -4.93 6.66
CA PRO A 48 -7.50 -4.11 7.81
C PRO A 48 -7.22 -4.78 9.17
N VAL A 49 -7.26 -6.11 9.23
CA VAL A 49 -6.82 -6.91 10.39
C VAL A 49 -5.33 -6.70 10.71
N LEU A 50 -4.43 -6.84 9.74
CA LEU A 50 -2.99 -6.65 9.99
C LEU A 50 -2.63 -5.18 10.20
N LYS A 51 -3.39 -4.24 9.61
CA LYS A 51 -3.23 -2.80 9.83
C LYS A 51 -3.59 -2.42 11.27
N ALA A 52 -4.64 -3.02 11.81
CA ALA A 52 -4.98 -2.92 13.22
C ALA A 52 -3.84 -3.48 14.09
N LEU A 53 -3.29 -4.65 13.74
CA LEU A 53 -2.16 -5.27 14.44
C LEU A 53 -0.87 -4.43 14.43
N ALA A 54 -0.57 -3.76 13.32
CA ALA A 54 0.61 -2.90 13.18
C ALA A 54 0.51 -1.61 14.02
N ASN A 55 -0.71 -1.18 14.35
CA ASN A 55 -0.99 0.01 15.15
C ASN A 55 -1.12 -0.30 16.66
N LEU A 56 -0.92 -1.56 17.07
CA LEU A 56 -0.82 -1.88 18.49
C LEU A 56 0.46 -1.32 19.08
N ASP A 57 0.29 -0.66 20.23
CA ASP A 57 1.37 -0.06 21.00
C ASP A 57 2.50 -1.07 21.28
N SER A 58 3.74 -0.58 21.31
CA SER A 58 4.96 -1.39 21.51
C SER A 58 4.85 -2.37 22.68
N SER A 59 4.08 -2.00 23.71
CA SER A 59 3.81 -2.84 24.88
C SER A 59 2.97 -4.09 24.57
N ILE A 60 2.02 -4.01 23.64
CA ILE A 60 1.15 -5.15 23.30
C ILE A 60 1.85 -6.08 22.30
N ARG A 61 2.69 -5.53 21.40
CA ARG A 61 3.55 -6.32 20.51
C ARG A 61 4.50 -7.22 21.30
N MET A 62 5.10 -6.72 22.39
CA MET A 62 5.94 -7.53 23.28
C MET A 62 5.13 -8.60 24.03
N ALA A 63 3.94 -8.27 24.54
CA ALA A 63 3.11 -9.23 25.28
C ALA A 63 2.65 -10.40 24.40
N ILE A 64 2.24 -10.12 23.16
CA ILE A 64 1.82 -11.14 22.20
C ILE A 64 2.99 -12.03 21.77
N GLY A 65 4.17 -11.45 21.52
CA GLY A 65 5.38 -12.20 21.19
C GLY A 65 5.81 -13.18 22.29
N HIS A 66 5.67 -12.77 23.56
CA HIS A 66 5.96 -13.64 24.71
C HIS A 66 4.97 -14.80 24.83
N ILE A 67 3.68 -14.56 24.57
CA ILE A 67 2.64 -15.59 24.63
C ILE A 67 2.78 -16.60 23.48
N LEU A 68 3.10 -16.14 22.27
CA LEU A 68 3.29 -17.02 21.10
C LEU A 68 4.57 -17.86 21.15
N ASN A 69 5.62 -17.42 21.85
CA ASN A 69 6.88 -18.17 21.98
C ASN A 69 6.87 -19.20 23.12
N ILE A 70 5.79 -19.25 23.91
CA ILE A 70 5.59 -20.20 25.02
C ILE A 70 4.61 -21.33 24.63
N LEU A 71 3.93 -21.20 23.48
CA LEU A 71 3.18 -22.30 22.83
C LEU A 71 4.07 -23.05 21.84
#